data_AF-A0A957N800-F1
#
_entry.id   AF-A0A957N800-F1
#
_cell.length_a   1.000
_cell.length_b   1.000
_cell.length_c   1.000
_cell.angle_alpha   90.00
_cell.angle_beta   90.00
_cell.angle_gamma   90.00
#
_symmetry.space_group_name_H-M   'P 1'
#
loop_
_entity.id
_entity.type
_entity.pdbx_description
1 polymer ?
#
loop_
_entity_poly.entity_id
_entity_poly.type
_entity_poly.pdbx_seq_one_letter_code
_entity_poly.pdbx_strand_id
1 'polypeptide(L)'
;MLDQQRVLNALDAKRSAFADYAAGLSQQSARFDDWVARVEALSVDEIHARLDALPEGQHPGALPTAEFDAAAALLHLPFGMTWTDHQDARAWARTALEGCTTIAVDGSQITPAPEFVPPVGAIQVGWFINPHRADTAYVKDLEFDVLAPGDLRDTSGEGDDSYAVQTVNQERFVRECRRLEQLMGDYRRLPLAERPVCFFDGSFIISFAGKISPNRAEPYIEAIRSLLETSERFEVPLIGFVDNSRSRDVVTMLGHVLGETAIPDANDGDLLSPLLQAWGDRSPFLICARHDALSVAGKAGFYRNVAFCYMRLTQDRPP
;
A
#
# COMPACT_ATOMS: atom_id res chain seq x y z
N MET A 1 19.69 20.78 19.88
CA MET A 1 20.13 19.65 20.73
C MET A 1 19.35 19.71 22.03
N LEU A 2 18.66 18.63 22.42
CA LEU A 2 17.81 18.61 23.61
C LEU A 2 18.64 18.41 24.89
N ASP A 3 18.21 18.99 26.00
CA ASP A 3 18.83 18.81 27.33
C ASP A 3 18.48 17.43 27.90
N GLN A 4 19.49 16.58 28.09
CA GLN A 4 19.33 15.19 28.49
C GLN A 4 18.62 15.03 29.85
N GLN A 5 18.95 15.86 30.84
CA GLN A 5 18.38 15.72 32.18
C GLN A 5 16.90 16.11 32.17
N ARG A 6 16.55 17.16 31.42
CA ARG A 6 15.16 17.58 31.24
C ARG A 6 14.34 16.52 30.49
N VAL A 7 14.93 15.86 29.49
CA VAL A 7 14.30 14.75 28.78
C VAL A 7 14.02 13.58 29.72
N LEU A 8 15.00 13.15 30.51
CA LEU A 8 14.83 12.04 31.46
C LEU A 8 13.73 12.32 32.48
N ASN A 9 13.74 13.51 33.09
CA ASN A 9 12.72 13.92 34.05
C ASN A 9 11.31 13.94 33.42
N ALA A 10 11.21 14.39 32.16
CA ALA A 10 9.94 14.43 31.44
C ALA A 10 9.42 13.03 31.09
N LEU A 11 10.31 12.08 30.75
CA LEU A 11 9.95 10.69 30.52
C LEU A 11 9.51 10.00 31.83
N ASP A 12 10.25 10.21 32.92
CA ASP A 12 9.91 9.65 34.23
C ASP A 12 8.56 10.16 34.74
N ALA A 13 8.26 11.44 34.54
CA ALA A 13 6.95 12.01 34.88
C ALA A 13 5.78 11.35 34.12
N LYS A 14 6.05 10.70 32.98
CA LYS A 14 5.06 9.98 32.15
C LYS A 14 5.14 8.46 32.27
N ARG A 15 5.91 7.92 33.22
CA ARG A 15 6.13 6.47 33.38
C ARG A 15 4.81 5.68 33.48
N SER A 16 3.84 6.15 34.25
CA SER A 16 2.53 5.48 34.36
C SER A 16 1.80 5.42 33.04
N ALA A 17 1.77 6.53 32.28
CA ALA A 17 1.14 6.57 30.96
C ALA A 17 1.78 5.58 29.97
N PHE A 18 3.10 5.39 30.02
CA PHE A 18 3.75 4.35 29.21
C PHE A 18 3.41 2.92 29.67
N ALA A 19 3.29 2.70 30.98
CA ALA A 19 2.89 1.39 31.52
C ALA A 19 1.43 1.06 31.16
N ASP A 20 0.52 2.03 31.26
CA ASP A 20 -0.88 1.89 30.86
C ASP A 20 -1.00 1.61 29.36
N TYR A 21 -0.20 2.31 28.54
CA TYR A 21 -0.11 2.05 27.10
C TYR A 21 0.36 0.62 26.81
N ALA A 22 1.42 0.14 27.48
CA ALA A 22 1.92 -1.23 27.32
C ALA A 22 0.90 -2.30 27.78
N ALA A 23 0.18 -2.05 28.87
CA ALA A 23 -0.91 -2.92 29.32
C ALA A 23 -2.04 -2.99 28.28
N GLY A 24 -2.38 -1.85 27.66
CA GLY A 24 -3.34 -1.78 26.56
C GLY A 24 -2.92 -2.61 25.34
N LEU A 25 -1.64 -2.59 24.97
CA LEU A 25 -1.11 -3.42 23.88
C LEU A 25 -1.24 -4.92 24.18
N SER A 26 -0.92 -5.35 25.40
CA SER A 26 -1.07 -6.75 25.80
C SER A 26 -2.53 -7.21 25.76
N GLN A 27 -3.47 -6.37 26.21
CA GLN A 27 -4.90 -6.67 26.13
C GLN A 27 -5.39 -6.75 24.68
N GLN A 28 -4.89 -5.87 23.82
CA GLN A 28 -5.21 -5.87 22.39
C GLN A 28 -4.69 -7.14 21.70
N SER A 29 -3.47 -7.57 22.01
CA SER A 29 -2.91 -8.83 21.49
C SER A 29 -3.78 -10.02 21.86
N ALA A 30 -4.14 -10.16 23.15
CA ALA A 30 -4.98 -11.26 23.60
C ALA A 30 -6.38 -11.25 22.95
N ARG A 31 -6.91 -10.05 22.64
CA ARG A 31 -8.17 -9.91 21.90
C ARG A 31 -8.03 -10.38 20.44
N PHE A 32 -6.91 -10.09 19.79
CA PHE A 32 -6.66 -10.55 18.44
C PHE A 32 -6.45 -12.06 18.36
N ASP A 33 -5.81 -12.66 19.35
CA ASP A 33 -5.71 -14.12 19.45
C ASP A 33 -7.12 -14.77 19.53
N ASP A 34 -8.03 -14.21 20.34
CA ASP A 34 -9.44 -14.64 20.40
C ASP A 34 -10.16 -14.48 19.06
N TRP A 35 -9.96 -13.33 18.39
CA TRP A 35 -10.58 -13.06 17.10
C TRP A 35 -10.14 -14.06 16.04
N VAL A 36 -8.84 -14.33 15.94
CA VAL A 36 -8.31 -15.32 14.99
C VAL A 36 -8.92 -16.69 15.25
N ALA A 37 -8.90 -17.18 16.49
CA ALA A 37 -9.47 -18.49 16.84
C ALA A 37 -10.96 -18.60 16.54
N ARG A 38 -11.74 -17.52 16.70
CA ARG A 38 -13.18 -17.52 16.42
C ARG A 38 -13.49 -17.46 14.93
N VAL A 39 -12.68 -16.77 14.14
CA VAL A 39 -12.89 -16.72 12.69
C VAL A 39 -12.36 -17.98 12.00
N GLU A 40 -11.34 -18.66 12.54
CA GLU A 40 -10.89 -20.00 12.10
C GLU A 40 -12.02 -21.05 12.05
N ALA A 41 -13.06 -20.86 12.86
CA ALA A 41 -14.23 -21.74 12.86
C ALA A 41 -15.24 -21.44 11.73
N LEU A 42 -14.99 -20.44 10.88
CA LEU A 42 -15.90 -19.97 9.84
C LEU A 42 -15.33 -20.24 8.44
N SER A 43 -16.20 -20.69 7.54
CA SER A 43 -15.92 -20.74 6.10
C SER A 43 -16.02 -19.36 5.45
N VAL A 44 -15.41 -19.20 4.27
CA VAL A 44 -15.53 -17.97 3.47
C VAL A 44 -16.99 -17.62 3.17
N ASP A 45 -17.83 -18.62 2.90
CA ASP A 45 -19.25 -18.43 2.62
C ASP A 45 -20.01 -17.90 3.84
N GLU A 46 -19.70 -18.41 5.04
CA GLU A 46 -20.28 -17.88 6.29
C GLU A 46 -19.82 -16.46 6.58
N ILE A 47 -18.57 -16.13 6.25
CA ILE A 47 -18.06 -14.76 6.36
C ILE A 47 -18.79 -13.83 5.40
N HIS A 48 -18.92 -14.20 4.13
CA HIS A 48 -19.70 -13.43 3.16
C HIS A 48 -21.15 -13.25 3.63
N ALA A 49 -21.81 -14.31 4.08
CA ALA A 49 -23.19 -14.21 4.58
C ALA A 49 -23.33 -13.22 5.75
N ARG A 50 -22.34 -13.16 6.65
CA ARG A 50 -22.32 -12.19 7.75
C ARG A 50 -22.05 -10.76 7.28
N LEU A 51 -21.16 -10.58 6.31
CA LEU A 51 -20.85 -9.28 5.73
C LEU A 51 -22.02 -8.73 4.90
N ASP A 52 -22.74 -9.60 4.17
CA ASP A 52 -23.93 -9.24 3.40
C ASP A 52 -25.12 -8.89 4.30
N ALA A 53 -25.16 -9.44 5.52
CA ALA A 53 -26.17 -9.14 6.52
C ALA A 53 -25.88 -7.86 7.34
N LEU A 54 -24.82 -7.12 7.01
CA LEU A 54 -24.49 -5.88 7.71
C LEU A 54 -25.60 -4.83 7.58
N PRO A 55 -25.93 -4.10 8.66
CA PRO A 55 -26.89 -3.00 8.60
C PRO A 55 -26.46 -1.93 7.60
N GLU A 56 -27.45 -1.24 7.02
CA GLU A 56 -27.21 -0.10 6.14
C GLU A 56 -26.28 0.94 6.82
N GLY A 57 -25.24 1.37 6.10
CA GLY A 57 -24.21 2.29 6.61
C GLY A 57 -23.05 1.63 7.35
N GLN A 58 -23.09 0.31 7.59
CA GLN A 58 -21.89 -0.44 7.97
C GLN A 58 -21.21 -0.99 6.72
N HIS A 59 -19.87 -0.98 6.74
CA HIS A 59 -19.07 -1.36 5.59
C HIS A 59 -18.00 -2.34 6.00
N PRO A 60 -17.76 -3.38 5.19
CA PRO A 60 -16.95 -4.53 5.61
C PRO A 60 -15.45 -4.20 5.71
N GLY A 61 -14.97 -3.12 5.07
CA GLY A 61 -13.53 -2.77 5.04
C GLY A 61 -12.75 -3.62 4.04
N ALA A 62 -12.86 -4.95 4.14
CA ALA A 62 -12.30 -5.91 3.21
C ALA A 62 -13.32 -7.02 2.89
N LEU A 63 -13.12 -7.74 1.78
CA LEU A 63 -13.85 -8.96 1.46
C LEU A 63 -12.86 -10.11 1.29
N PRO A 64 -13.10 -11.28 1.88
CA PRO A 64 -12.21 -12.42 1.68
C PRO A 64 -12.29 -12.94 0.24
N THR A 65 -11.26 -13.67 -0.18
CA THR A 65 -11.24 -14.41 -1.44
C THR A 65 -11.25 -15.91 -1.16
N ALA A 66 -11.26 -16.74 -2.20
CA ALA A 66 -11.15 -18.20 -2.05
C ALA A 66 -9.84 -18.66 -1.36
N GLU A 67 -8.81 -17.81 -1.31
CA GLU A 67 -7.58 -18.13 -0.56
C GLU A 67 -7.80 -18.20 0.96
N PHE A 68 -8.91 -17.65 1.45
CA PHE A 68 -9.22 -17.63 2.88
C PHE A 68 -9.46 -19.04 3.43
N ASP A 69 -10.18 -19.89 2.68
CA ASP A 69 -10.39 -21.30 3.05
C ASP A 69 -9.09 -22.13 2.92
N ALA A 70 -8.16 -21.70 2.08
CA ALA A 70 -6.88 -22.39 1.85
C ALA A 70 -5.82 -22.04 2.91
N ALA A 71 -6.01 -20.96 3.67
CA ALA A 71 -5.10 -20.56 4.73
C ALA A 71 -5.24 -21.49 5.95
N ALA A 72 -4.18 -22.24 6.25
CA ALA A 72 -4.16 -23.21 7.35
C ALA A 72 -4.48 -22.60 8.73
N ALA A 73 -4.29 -21.29 8.88
CA ALA A 73 -4.72 -20.47 10.00
C ALA A 73 -5.20 -19.11 9.45
N LEU A 74 -6.36 -19.10 8.76
CA LEU A 74 -7.23 -18.01 8.27
C LEU A 74 -6.63 -16.73 7.64
N LEU A 75 -5.51 -16.24 8.16
CA LEU A 75 -4.75 -15.08 7.72
C LEU A 75 -3.27 -15.40 7.51
N HIS A 76 -2.89 -16.68 7.52
CA HIS A 76 -1.52 -17.13 7.30
C HIS A 76 -1.45 -18.18 6.19
N LEU A 77 -0.70 -17.82 5.15
CA LEU A 77 -0.22 -18.71 4.10
C LEU A 77 1.31 -18.77 4.20
N PRO A 78 1.88 -19.93 4.57
CA PRO A 78 3.33 -20.06 4.69
C PRO A 78 4.00 -19.98 3.32
N PHE A 79 5.17 -19.33 3.25
CA PHE A 79 5.93 -19.26 2.00
C PHE A 79 6.40 -20.63 1.49
N GLY A 80 6.66 -21.55 2.42
CA GLY A 80 7.06 -22.92 2.14
C GLY A 80 8.52 -23.10 1.72
N MET A 81 9.29 -22.02 1.50
CA MET A 81 10.73 -22.09 1.24
C MET A 81 11.53 -21.68 2.47
N THR A 82 12.62 -22.38 2.71
CA THR A 82 13.59 -22.07 3.77
C THR A 82 15.00 -22.15 3.19
N TRP A 83 15.90 -21.29 3.65
CA TRP A 83 17.29 -21.27 3.21
C TRP A 83 18.24 -21.32 4.40
N THR A 84 19.41 -21.89 4.18
CA THR A 84 20.46 -21.97 5.21
C THR A 84 21.12 -20.62 5.42
N ASP A 85 21.31 -19.86 4.34
CA ASP A 85 21.94 -18.56 4.34
C ASP A 85 21.44 -17.64 3.22
N HIS A 86 22.00 -16.42 3.18
CA HIS A 86 21.66 -15.42 2.16
C HIS A 86 22.09 -15.81 0.74
N GLN A 87 23.08 -16.68 0.56
CA GLN A 87 23.53 -17.12 -0.76
C GLN A 87 22.51 -18.09 -1.35
N ASP A 88 22.05 -19.04 -0.55
CA ASP A 88 20.97 -19.98 -0.90
C ASP A 88 19.69 -19.23 -1.30
N ALA A 89 19.29 -18.22 -0.50
CA ALA A 89 18.12 -17.39 -0.78
C ALA A 89 18.26 -16.62 -2.11
N ARG A 90 19.44 -16.04 -2.38
CA ARG A 90 19.70 -15.34 -3.65
C ARG A 90 19.78 -16.28 -4.85
N ALA A 91 20.29 -17.50 -4.66
CA ALA A 91 20.33 -18.51 -5.71
C ALA A 91 18.91 -18.92 -6.10
N TRP A 92 18.05 -19.17 -5.11
CA TRP A 92 16.62 -19.40 -5.35
C TRP A 92 15.95 -18.22 -6.05
N ALA A 93 16.17 -16.99 -5.58
CA ALA A 93 15.54 -15.80 -6.17
C ALA A 93 15.95 -15.61 -7.63
N ARG A 94 17.21 -15.89 -7.98
CA ARG A 94 17.69 -15.87 -9.36
C ARG A 94 16.92 -16.86 -10.24
N THR A 95 16.75 -18.09 -9.77
CA THR A 95 16.01 -19.13 -10.51
C THR A 95 14.53 -18.75 -10.64
N ALA A 96 13.92 -18.20 -9.59
CA ALA A 96 12.52 -17.80 -9.60
C ALA A 96 12.24 -16.62 -10.54
N LEU A 97 13.20 -15.71 -10.70
CA LEU A 97 13.08 -14.53 -11.57
C LEU A 97 13.58 -14.75 -12.99
N GLU A 98 14.25 -15.87 -13.29
CA GLU A 98 14.92 -16.07 -14.57
C GLU A 98 13.93 -15.94 -15.76
N GLY A 99 14.20 -14.98 -16.64
CA GLY A 99 13.36 -14.68 -17.81
C GLY A 99 12.06 -13.93 -17.50
N CYS A 100 11.75 -13.64 -16.25
CA CYS A 100 10.59 -12.85 -15.86
C CYS A 100 10.96 -11.36 -15.83
N THR A 101 10.59 -10.59 -16.86
CA THR A 101 10.92 -9.17 -16.89
C THR A 101 10.18 -8.40 -15.79
N THR A 102 10.90 -7.63 -14.98
CA THR A 102 10.30 -6.74 -13.97
C THR A 102 10.51 -5.29 -14.35
N ILE A 103 9.48 -4.46 -14.17
CA ILE A 103 9.53 -3.01 -14.38
C ILE A 103 9.17 -2.32 -13.07
N ALA A 104 9.98 -1.37 -12.62
CA ALA A 104 9.70 -0.56 -11.44
C ALA A 104 9.82 0.92 -11.77
N VAL A 105 8.88 1.72 -11.29
CA VAL A 105 8.86 3.18 -11.45
C VAL A 105 8.73 3.82 -10.06
N ASP A 106 9.55 4.83 -9.80
CA ASP A 106 9.54 5.62 -8.57
C ASP A 106 9.89 7.08 -8.90
N GLY A 107 9.35 8.02 -8.13
CA GLY A 107 9.53 9.44 -8.30
C GLY A 107 10.14 10.12 -7.08
N SER A 108 11.04 11.05 -7.34
CA SER A 108 11.56 11.98 -6.34
C SER A 108 11.26 13.42 -6.75
N GLN A 109 11.23 14.30 -5.76
CA GLN A 109 10.86 15.69 -5.97
C GLN A 109 11.61 16.64 -5.07
N ILE A 110 11.77 17.87 -5.55
CA ILE A 110 12.19 19.02 -4.78
C ILE A 110 11.01 19.98 -4.77
N THR A 111 10.44 20.21 -3.60
CA THR A 111 9.35 21.18 -3.43
C THR A 111 9.92 22.59 -3.30
N PRO A 112 9.22 23.61 -3.78
CA PRO A 112 9.63 25.01 -3.59
C PRO A 112 9.84 25.32 -2.11
N ALA A 113 10.96 25.97 -1.79
CA ALA A 113 11.20 26.47 -0.44
C ALA A 113 10.83 27.96 -0.36
N PRO A 114 10.23 28.42 0.75
CA PRO A 114 9.84 29.83 0.90
C PRO A 114 11.01 30.82 0.77
N GLU A 115 12.22 30.35 1.05
CA GLU A 115 13.47 31.11 1.04
C GLU A 115 13.98 31.44 -0.39
N PHE A 116 13.45 30.79 -1.43
CA PHE A 116 13.92 30.93 -2.81
C PHE A 116 12.93 31.71 -3.68
N VAL A 117 13.42 32.78 -4.32
CA VAL A 117 12.68 33.58 -5.30
C VAL A 117 13.48 33.63 -6.62
N PRO A 118 12.89 33.25 -7.76
CA PRO A 118 11.52 32.74 -7.93
C PRO A 118 11.31 31.34 -7.32
N PRO A 119 10.07 30.93 -6.98
CA PRO A 119 9.79 29.58 -6.53
C PRO A 119 10.06 28.58 -7.66
N VAL A 120 10.75 27.49 -7.33
CA VAL A 120 11.10 26.43 -8.29
C VAL A 120 10.84 25.08 -7.63
N GLY A 121 10.14 24.22 -8.35
CA GLY A 121 10.00 22.80 -8.02
C GLY A 121 10.74 21.95 -9.05
N ALA A 122 11.08 20.73 -8.69
CA ALA A 122 11.63 19.77 -9.63
C ALA A 122 11.06 18.38 -9.37
N ILE A 123 10.87 17.62 -10.43
CA ILE A 123 10.37 16.25 -10.40
C ILE A 123 11.32 15.39 -11.20
N GLN A 124 11.63 14.22 -10.66
CA GLN A 124 12.34 13.17 -11.35
C GLN A 124 11.53 11.89 -11.25
N VAL A 125 11.28 11.23 -12.38
CA VAL A 125 10.68 9.89 -12.40
C VAL A 125 11.70 8.94 -12.99
N GLY A 126 12.19 8.02 -12.16
CA GLY A 126 13.15 6.99 -12.54
C GLY A 126 12.45 5.66 -12.77
N TRP A 127 12.99 4.86 -13.69
CA TRP A 127 12.51 3.51 -13.88
C TRP A 127 13.64 2.52 -14.12
N PHE A 128 13.36 1.27 -13.74
CA PHE A 128 14.21 0.12 -13.95
C PHE A 128 13.45 -0.93 -14.74
N ILE A 129 14.09 -1.49 -15.77
CA ILE A 129 13.60 -2.65 -16.50
C ILE A 129 14.65 -3.73 -16.37
N ASN A 130 14.31 -4.82 -15.71
CA ASN A 130 15.22 -5.95 -15.55
C ASN A 130 14.60 -7.19 -16.18
N PRO A 131 15.12 -7.67 -17.32
CA PRO A 131 14.66 -8.90 -17.95
C PRO A 131 15.01 -10.17 -17.15
N HIS A 132 15.92 -10.06 -16.18
CA HIS A 132 16.48 -11.18 -15.42
C HIS A 132 17.03 -12.30 -16.31
N ARG A 133 17.75 -11.90 -17.38
CA ARG A 133 18.45 -12.79 -18.29
C ARG A 133 19.94 -12.48 -18.29
N ALA A 134 20.79 -13.50 -18.31
CA ALA A 134 22.24 -13.32 -18.29
C ALA A 134 22.79 -12.59 -19.54
N ASP A 135 22.07 -12.66 -20.66
CA ASP A 135 22.44 -12.09 -21.96
C ASP A 135 21.92 -10.67 -22.19
N THR A 136 21.07 -10.15 -21.29
CA THR A 136 20.36 -8.89 -21.48
C THR A 136 20.62 -7.95 -20.32
N ALA A 137 21.18 -6.76 -20.61
CA ALA A 137 21.42 -5.75 -19.59
C ALA A 137 20.10 -5.18 -19.05
N TYR A 138 20.08 -4.83 -17.77
CA TYR A 138 18.97 -4.04 -17.22
C TYR A 138 19.02 -2.61 -17.75
N VAL A 139 17.85 -2.01 -17.93
CA VAL A 139 17.70 -0.59 -18.25
C VAL A 139 17.49 0.16 -16.96
N LYS A 140 18.23 1.25 -16.78
CA LYS A 140 17.97 2.27 -15.77
C LYS A 140 17.96 3.61 -16.48
N ASP A 141 16.84 4.30 -16.39
CA ASP A 141 16.68 5.59 -17.05
C ASP A 141 15.76 6.48 -16.21
N LEU A 142 15.73 7.77 -16.54
CA LEU A 142 14.93 8.76 -15.82
C LEU A 142 14.45 9.86 -16.74
N GLU A 143 13.34 10.48 -16.34
CA GLU A 143 12.93 11.79 -16.83
C GLU A 143 13.04 12.81 -15.71
N PHE A 144 13.38 14.04 -16.06
CA PHE A 144 13.51 15.15 -15.13
C PHE A 144 12.80 16.36 -15.69
N ASP A 145 12.10 17.09 -14.83
CA ASP A 145 11.43 18.32 -15.20
C ASP A 145 11.47 19.36 -14.07
N VAL A 146 11.42 20.62 -14.47
CA VAL A 146 11.45 21.78 -13.59
C VAL A 146 10.12 22.49 -13.67
N LEU A 147 9.47 22.65 -12.52
CA LEU A 147 8.24 23.43 -12.39
C LEU A 147 8.58 24.89 -12.13
N ALA A 148 8.26 25.74 -13.10
CA ALA A 148 8.46 27.18 -13.03
C ALA A 148 7.35 27.85 -12.21
N PRO A 149 7.49 29.14 -11.83
CA PRO A 149 6.46 29.85 -11.07
C PRO A 149 5.07 29.84 -11.72
N GLY A 150 4.99 29.73 -13.05
CA GLY A 150 3.71 29.61 -13.76
C GLY A 150 2.99 28.31 -13.45
N ASP A 151 3.72 27.22 -13.30
CA ASP A 151 3.20 25.87 -13.01
C ASP A 151 2.81 25.71 -11.53
N LEU A 152 3.49 26.47 -10.65
CA LEU A 152 3.31 26.42 -9.20
C LEU A 152 2.25 27.39 -8.67
N ARG A 153 1.64 28.19 -9.54
CA ARG A 153 0.65 29.20 -9.16
C ARG A 153 -0.75 28.60 -9.05
N ASP A 154 -1.44 28.96 -7.98
CA ASP A 154 -2.86 28.66 -7.88
C ASP A 154 -3.65 29.56 -8.82
N THR A 155 -4.43 28.95 -9.73
CA THR A 155 -5.37 29.67 -10.58
C THR A 155 -6.63 30.07 -9.84
N SER A 156 -6.92 29.49 -8.66
CA SER A 156 -8.04 29.88 -7.79
C SER A 156 -7.74 31.02 -6.82
N GLY A 157 -6.51 31.53 -6.77
CA GLY A 157 -6.15 32.73 -5.99
C GLY A 157 -5.90 32.50 -4.50
N GLU A 158 -5.89 31.25 -4.02
CA GLU A 158 -5.50 30.90 -2.65
C GLU A 158 -3.99 30.57 -2.61
N GLY A 159 -3.17 31.62 -2.67
CA GLY A 159 -1.71 31.53 -2.62
C GLY A 159 -1.21 31.12 -1.22
N ASP A 160 -1.13 29.81 -0.98
CA ASP A 160 -0.44 29.21 0.17
C ASP A 160 0.74 28.36 -0.34
N ASP A 161 1.88 28.36 0.38
CA ASP A 161 3.07 27.53 0.05
C ASP A 161 2.71 26.04 0.00
N SER A 162 1.69 25.64 0.77
CA SER A 162 1.06 24.32 0.72
C SER A 162 0.57 23.94 -0.70
N TYR A 163 0.11 24.92 -1.49
CA TYR A 163 -0.34 24.68 -2.87
C TYR A 163 0.80 24.20 -3.77
N ALA A 164 1.93 24.91 -3.73
CA ALA A 164 3.06 24.63 -4.61
C ALA A 164 3.65 23.24 -4.28
N VAL A 165 3.78 22.93 -2.99
CA VAL A 165 4.16 21.59 -2.49
C VAL A 165 3.22 20.50 -3.00
N GLN A 166 1.91 20.71 -2.87
CA GLN A 166 0.91 19.74 -3.31
C GLN A 166 0.91 19.55 -4.83
N THR A 167 1.10 20.62 -5.60
CA THR A 167 1.20 20.57 -7.06
C THR A 167 2.38 19.70 -7.50
N VAL A 168 3.54 19.89 -6.88
CA VAL A 168 4.74 19.07 -7.17
C VAL A 168 4.47 17.58 -6.85
N ASN A 169 3.84 17.30 -5.70
CA ASN A 169 3.50 15.93 -5.31
C ASN A 169 2.49 15.27 -6.26
N GLN A 170 1.52 16.04 -6.76
CA GLN A 170 0.53 15.57 -7.72
C GLN A 170 1.17 15.26 -9.06
N GLU A 171 1.94 16.21 -9.61
CA GLU A 171 2.63 16.04 -10.89
C GLU A 171 3.58 14.84 -10.86
N ARG A 172 4.31 14.65 -9.74
CA ARG A 172 5.16 13.47 -9.55
C ARG A 172 4.36 12.17 -9.65
N PHE A 173 3.28 12.05 -8.86
CA PHE A 173 2.43 10.86 -8.83
C PHE A 173 1.81 10.55 -10.19
N VAL A 174 1.30 11.57 -10.88
CA VAL A 174 0.69 11.42 -12.20
C VAL A 174 1.72 10.95 -13.22
N ARG A 175 2.96 11.45 -13.16
CA ARG A 175 4.04 11.04 -14.06
C ARG A 175 4.53 9.62 -13.78
N GLU A 176 4.62 9.19 -12.52
CA GLU A 176 4.89 7.79 -12.17
C GLU A 176 3.88 6.85 -12.83
N CYS A 177 2.58 7.16 -12.71
CA CYS A 177 1.50 6.38 -13.32
C CYS A 177 1.61 6.36 -14.85
N ARG A 178 1.75 7.53 -15.48
CA ARG A 178 1.89 7.65 -16.95
C ARG A 178 3.10 6.89 -17.47
N ARG A 179 4.22 6.91 -16.74
CA ARG A 179 5.43 6.18 -17.13
C ARG A 179 5.19 4.67 -17.10
N LEU A 180 4.50 4.16 -16.08
CA LEU A 180 4.09 2.75 -16.06
C LEU A 180 3.17 2.39 -17.23
N GLU A 181 2.16 3.22 -17.53
CA GLU A 181 1.25 2.99 -18.67
C GLU A 181 2.00 2.91 -20.01
N GLN A 182 2.95 3.83 -20.23
CA GLN A 182 3.81 3.84 -21.41
C GLN A 182 4.61 2.54 -21.51
N LEU A 183 5.26 2.15 -20.42
CA LEU A 183 6.07 0.93 -20.35
C LEU A 183 5.21 -0.31 -20.62
N MET A 184 4.04 -0.47 -19.98
CA MET A 184 3.12 -1.57 -20.30
C MET A 184 2.72 -1.56 -21.79
N GLY A 185 2.50 -0.36 -22.34
CA GLY A 185 2.22 -0.16 -23.75
C GLY A 185 3.32 -0.68 -24.67
N ASP A 186 4.59 -0.53 -24.32
CA ASP A 186 5.73 -1.02 -25.11
C ASP A 186 5.79 -2.55 -25.17
N TYR A 187 5.36 -3.22 -24.09
CA TYR A 187 5.40 -4.68 -23.97
C TYR A 187 4.09 -5.39 -24.35
N ARG A 188 3.01 -4.67 -24.66
CA ARG A 188 1.67 -5.25 -24.92
C ARG A 188 1.61 -6.31 -26.04
N ARG A 189 2.57 -6.27 -26.97
CA ARG A 189 2.66 -7.20 -28.12
C ARG A 189 3.42 -8.49 -27.81
N LEU A 190 4.07 -8.59 -26.65
CA LEU A 190 4.71 -9.83 -26.23
C LEU A 190 3.67 -10.91 -25.90
N PRO A 191 4.04 -12.20 -26.02
CA PRO A 191 3.26 -13.30 -25.47
C PRO A 191 2.96 -13.06 -23.99
N LEU A 192 1.78 -13.49 -23.51
CA LEU A 192 1.35 -13.31 -22.13
C LEU A 192 2.39 -13.76 -21.09
N ALA A 193 3.02 -14.91 -21.33
CA ALA A 193 4.04 -15.47 -20.43
C ALA A 193 5.36 -14.67 -20.40
N GLU A 194 5.58 -13.77 -21.36
CA GLU A 194 6.77 -12.93 -21.47
C GLU A 194 6.46 -11.46 -21.12
N ARG A 195 5.19 -11.12 -20.84
CA ARG A 195 4.84 -9.76 -20.40
C ARG A 195 5.48 -9.46 -19.04
N PRO A 196 5.92 -8.22 -18.83
CA PRO A 196 6.60 -7.87 -17.61
C PRO A 196 5.66 -7.86 -16.40
N VAL A 197 6.23 -7.94 -15.21
CA VAL A 197 5.54 -7.59 -13.96
C VAL A 197 5.92 -6.16 -13.59
N CYS A 198 4.94 -5.27 -13.52
CA CYS A 198 5.11 -3.86 -13.20
C CYS A 198 4.92 -3.61 -11.70
N PHE A 199 5.82 -2.83 -11.11
CA PHE A 199 5.79 -2.42 -9.71
C PHE A 199 5.59 -0.90 -9.61
N PHE A 200 4.62 -0.53 -8.78
CA PHE A 200 4.29 0.84 -8.41
C PHE A 200 4.65 1.06 -6.93
N ASP A 201 5.47 2.07 -6.63
CA ASP A 201 5.80 2.43 -5.24
C ASP A 201 4.67 3.25 -4.60
N GLY A 202 3.62 2.55 -4.18
CA GLY A 202 2.46 3.16 -3.56
C GLY A 202 1.24 2.25 -3.53
N SER A 203 0.16 2.79 -2.98
CA SER A 203 -1.13 2.11 -2.92
C SER A 203 -2.05 2.54 -4.06
N PHE A 204 -2.76 1.59 -4.64
CA PHE A 204 -3.93 1.89 -5.48
C PHE A 204 -5.12 2.40 -4.65
N ILE A 205 -5.13 2.17 -3.33
CA ILE A 205 -6.18 2.63 -2.42
C ILE A 205 -5.82 4.03 -1.88
N ILE A 206 -6.08 5.05 -2.69
CA ILE A 206 -5.68 6.46 -2.47
C ILE A 206 -6.61 7.26 -1.54
N SER A 207 -6.89 6.75 -0.33
CA SER A 207 -7.84 7.37 0.62
C SER A 207 -7.50 8.82 1.01
N PHE A 208 -6.23 9.22 0.89
CA PHE A 208 -5.80 10.60 1.10
C PHE A 208 -6.44 11.59 0.12
N ALA A 209 -6.74 11.16 -1.11
CA ALA A 209 -7.34 12.03 -2.12
C ALA A 209 -8.78 12.44 -1.75
N GLY A 210 -9.45 11.70 -0.87
CA GLY A 210 -10.75 12.09 -0.29
C GLY A 210 -10.66 13.20 0.77
N LYS A 211 -9.45 13.55 1.23
CA LYS A 211 -9.21 14.58 2.26
C LYS A 211 -8.77 15.93 1.66
N ILE A 212 -8.55 15.98 0.35
CA ILE A 212 -8.15 17.20 -0.37
C ILE A 212 -9.31 17.72 -1.22
N SER A 213 -9.20 18.95 -1.73
CA SER A 213 -10.26 19.56 -2.52
C SER A 213 -10.53 18.78 -3.82
N PRO A 214 -11.78 18.73 -4.31
CA PRO A 214 -12.14 17.91 -5.48
C PRO A 214 -11.28 18.15 -6.72
N ASN A 215 -10.96 19.41 -7.01
CA ASN A 215 -10.11 19.79 -8.16
C ASN A 215 -8.69 19.22 -8.05
N ARG A 216 -8.19 19.01 -6.82
CA ARG A 216 -6.86 18.42 -6.57
C ARG A 216 -6.92 16.90 -6.43
N ALA A 217 -8.06 16.35 -6.02
CA ALA A 217 -8.25 14.91 -5.93
C ALA A 217 -8.32 14.25 -7.32
N GLU A 218 -8.97 14.92 -8.29
CA GLU A 218 -9.29 14.32 -9.59
C GLU A 218 -8.07 13.79 -10.36
N PRO A 219 -6.92 14.49 -10.44
CA PRO A 219 -5.76 13.95 -11.14
C PRO A 219 -5.19 12.66 -10.53
N TYR A 220 -5.23 12.50 -9.20
CA TYR A 220 -4.81 11.25 -8.55
C TYR A 220 -5.78 10.10 -8.88
N ILE A 221 -7.07 10.38 -8.84
CA ILE A 221 -8.14 9.41 -9.11
C ILE A 221 -8.05 8.94 -10.56
N GLU A 222 -7.91 9.87 -11.50
CA GLU A 222 -7.80 9.56 -12.92
C GLU A 222 -6.52 8.78 -13.23
N ALA A 223 -5.38 9.17 -12.62
CA ALA A 223 -4.12 8.46 -12.82
C ALA A 223 -4.18 7.00 -12.38
N ILE A 224 -4.74 6.70 -11.19
CA ILE A 224 -4.90 5.31 -10.75
C ILE A 224 -5.91 4.56 -11.61
N ARG A 225 -7.03 5.19 -11.96
CA ARG A 225 -8.05 4.55 -12.79
C ARG A 225 -7.49 4.16 -14.15
N SER A 226 -6.84 5.10 -14.84
CA SER A 226 -6.17 4.89 -16.12
C SER A 226 -5.07 3.83 -16.03
N LEU A 227 -4.29 3.83 -14.95
CA LEU A 227 -3.23 2.84 -14.73
C LEU A 227 -3.80 1.41 -14.56
N LEU A 228 -4.85 1.25 -13.75
CA LEU A 228 -5.53 -0.04 -13.56
C LEU A 228 -6.20 -0.52 -14.86
N GLU A 229 -6.90 0.36 -15.57
CA GLU A 229 -7.51 0.07 -16.87
C GLU A 229 -6.45 -0.32 -17.91
N THR A 230 -5.29 0.32 -17.88
CA THR A 230 -4.16 0.00 -18.77
C THR A 230 -3.56 -1.37 -18.46
N SER A 231 -3.36 -1.69 -17.19
CA SER A 231 -2.90 -3.01 -16.75
C SER A 231 -3.87 -4.11 -17.21
N GLU A 232 -5.17 -3.91 -17.02
CA GLU A 232 -6.22 -4.85 -17.47
C GLU A 232 -6.22 -4.98 -19.00
N ARG A 233 -6.25 -3.86 -19.72
CA ARG A 233 -6.30 -3.83 -21.18
C ARG A 233 -5.08 -4.49 -21.84
N PHE A 234 -3.89 -4.27 -21.30
CA PHE A 234 -2.65 -4.83 -21.84
C PHE A 234 -2.30 -6.19 -21.21
N GLU A 235 -3.12 -6.67 -20.27
CA GLU A 235 -2.90 -7.86 -19.44
C GLU A 235 -1.44 -7.94 -18.98
N VAL A 236 -0.96 -6.83 -18.44
CA VAL A 236 0.37 -6.69 -17.84
C VAL A 236 0.16 -6.65 -16.33
N PRO A 237 0.67 -7.63 -15.56
CA PRO A 237 0.55 -7.64 -14.11
C PRO A 237 1.08 -6.35 -13.49
N LEU A 238 0.29 -5.75 -12.61
CA LEU A 238 0.62 -4.52 -11.89
C LEU A 238 0.51 -4.76 -10.38
N ILE A 239 1.57 -4.45 -9.64
CA ILE A 239 1.69 -4.64 -8.21
C ILE A 239 2.02 -3.31 -7.54
N GLY A 240 1.17 -2.88 -6.62
CA GLY A 240 1.46 -1.75 -5.73
C GLY A 240 2.15 -2.24 -4.48
N PHE A 241 3.23 -1.56 -4.06
CA PHE A 241 3.95 -1.88 -2.84
C PHE A 241 3.88 -0.70 -1.85
N VAL A 242 3.66 -1.00 -0.57
CA VAL A 242 3.61 0.01 0.50
C VAL A 242 4.37 -0.52 1.70
N ASP A 243 5.40 0.20 2.14
CA ASP A 243 6.04 -0.06 3.44
C ASP A 243 5.25 0.64 4.56
N ASN A 244 4.95 -0.07 5.66
CA ASN A 244 4.23 0.45 6.84
C ASN A 244 2.80 0.97 6.58
N SER A 245 1.93 0.11 6.03
CA SER A 245 0.49 0.42 5.91
C SER A 245 -0.15 0.65 7.29
N ARG A 246 -0.95 1.72 7.40
CA ARG A 246 -1.81 2.00 8.57
C ARG A 246 -3.28 1.68 8.31
N SER A 247 -3.53 0.80 7.34
CA SER A 247 -4.88 0.32 7.02
C SER A 247 -5.51 -0.39 8.22
N ARG A 248 -6.84 -0.38 8.26
CA ARG A 248 -7.65 -1.07 9.27
C ARG A 248 -8.72 -1.94 8.61
N ASP A 249 -8.54 -2.29 7.34
CA ASP A 249 -9.56 -2.93 6.51
C ASP A 249 -9.84 -4.36 6.99
N VAL A 250 -8.79 -5.12 7.35
CA VAL A 250 -8.91 -6.49 7.88
C VAL A 250 -9.45 -6.47 9.30
N VAL A 251 -8.91 -5.60 10.17
CA VAL A 251 -9.41 -5.42 11.56
C VAL A 251 -10.90 -5.04 11.55
N THR A 252 -11.31 -4.17 10.63
CA THR A 252 -12.71 -3.76 10.47
C THR A 252 -13.58 -4.95 10.03
N MET A 253 -13.12 -5.70 9.03
CA MET A 253 -13.81 -6.91 8.54
C MET A 253 -14.03 -7.92 9.66
N LEU A 254 -12.97 -8.29 10.41
CA LEU A 254 -13.08 -9.27 11.49
C LEU A 254 -14.02 -8.78 12.60
N GLY A 255 -13.95 -7.51 12.97
CA GLY A 255 -14.84 -6.94 13.97
C GLY A 255 -16.32 -7.07 13.59
N HIS A 256 -16.65 -6.82 12.33
CA HIS A 256 -18.00 -7.01 11.80
C HIS A 256 -18.43 -8.48 11.77
N VAL A 257 -17.58 -9.37 11.24
CA VAL A 257 -17.84 -10.82 11.14
C VAL A 257 -18.07 -11.45 12.52
N LEU A 258 -17.37 -10.95 13.54
CA LEU A 258 -17.45 -11.45 14.90
C LEU A 258 -18.55 -10.79 15.74
N GLY A 259 -19.27 -9.81 15.19
CA GLY A 259 -20.34 -9.10 15.90
C GLY A 259 -19.84 -8.24 17.06
N GLU A 260 -18.64 -7.71 16.94
CA GLU A 260 -17.98 -6.96 18.01
C GLU A 260 -18.62 -5.59 18.19
N THR A 261 -18.94 -5.23 19.44
CA THR A 261 -19.60 -3.94 19.73
C THR A 261 -18.68 -2.74 19.53
N ALA A 262 -17.36 -2.95 19.56
CA ALA A 262 -16.36 -1.91 19.35
C ALA A 262 -15.11 -2.48 18.68
N ILE A 263 -14.78 -1.99 17.48
CA ILE A 263 -13.60 -2.42 16.73
C ILE A 263 -12.36 -1.74 17.30
N PRO A 264 -11.28 -2.48 17.66
CA PRO A 264 -10.04 -1.90 18.19
C PRO A 264 -9.46 -0.84 17.27
N ASP A 265 -8.89 0.22 17.86
CA ASP A 265 -8.06 1.19 17.15
C ASP A 265 -6.66 0.64 16.93
N ALA A 266 -6.56 -0.37 16.06
CA ALA A 266 -5.32 -0.98 15.60
C ALA A 266 -5.31 -1.06 14.09
N ASN A 267 -4.11 -1.17 13.53
CA ASN A 267 -3.92 -1.40 12.10
C ASN A 267 -3.81 -2.90 11.79
N ASP A 268 -3.99 -3.23 10.52
CA ASP A 268 -3.94 -4.61 10.02
C ASP A 268 -2.55 -5.25 10.24
N GLY A 269 -1.48 -4.46 10.17
CA GLY A 269 -0.12 -4.92 10.45
C GLY A 269 0.06 -5.37 11.90
N ASP A 270 -0.54 -4.68 12.86
CA ASP A 270 -0.52 -5.07 14.28
C ASP A 270 -1.23 -6.42 14.50
N LEU A 271 -2.38 -6.61 13.84
CA LEU A 271 -3.15 -7.87 13.88
C LEU A 271 -2.37 -9.04 13.24
N LEU A 272 -1.71 -8.79 12.10
CA LEU A 272 -1.09 -9.85 11.29
C LEU A 272 0.36 -10.16 11.71
N SER A 273 1.02 -9.23 12.39
CA SER A 273 2.41 -9.42 12.83
C SER A 273 2.65 -10.70 13.65
N PRO A 274 1.83 -11.06 14.66
CA PRO A 274 2.03 -12.32 15.39
C PRO A 274 1.79 -13.57 14.54
N LEU A 275 1.02 -13.47 13.45
CA LEU A 275 0.66 -14.59 12.57
C LEU A 275 1.71 -14.82 11.47
N LEU A 276 2.20 -13.75 10.85
CA LEU A 276 3.17 -13.80 9.76
C LEU A 276 4.58 -13.71 10.34
N GLN A 277 5.18 -14.83 10.72
CA GLN A 277 6.46 -14.84 11.46
C GLN A 277 7.67 -15.10 10.57
N ALA A 278 7.53 -15.94 9.54
CA ALA A 278 8.63 -16.29 8.66
C ALA A 278 8.71 -15.33 7.46
N TRP A 279 9.91 -15.14 6.93
CA TRP A 279 10.09 -14.40 5.68
C TRP A 279 9.28 -15.04 4.56
N GLY A 280 8.56 -14.20 3.80
CA GLY A 280 7.69 -14.61 2.69
C GLY A 280 6.29 -15.07 3.12
N ASP A 281 6.03 -15.26 4.42
CA ASP A 281 4.67 -15.53 4.91
C ASP A 281 3.75 -14.39 4.50
N ARG A 282 2.52 -14.72 4.10
CA ARG A 282 1.55 -13.72 3.69
C ARG A 282 0.15 -14.02 4.21
N SER A 283 -0.68 -12.99 4.24
CA SER A 283 -2.13 -13.20 4.35
C SER A 283 -2.72 -13.72 3.04
N PRO A 284 -3.93 -14.30 3.07
CA PRO A 284 -4.77 -14.42 1.87
C PRO A 284 -4.91 -13.07 1.17
N PHE A 285 -5.17 -13.12 -0.13
CA PHE A 285 -5.68 -11.96 -0.82
C PHE A 285 -7.09 -11.60 -0.32
N LEU A 286 -7.33 -10.30 -0.15
CA LEU A 286 -8.63 -9.72 0.14
C LEU A 286 -8.95 -8.66 -0.93
N ILE A 287 -10.22 -8.46 -1.22
CA ILE A 287 -10.68 -7.36 -2.08
C ILE A 287 -10.94 -6.12 -1.23
N CYS A 288 -10.48 -4.95 -1.69
CA CYS A 288 -10.73 -3.71 -0.96
C CYS A 288 -12.23 -3.38 -0.93
N ALA A 289 -12.76 -3.29 0.29
CA ALA A 289 -14.13 -2.92 0.56
C ALA A 289 -14.29 -1.73 1.51
N ARG A 290 -13.28 -0.86 1.49
CA ARG A 290 -13.18 0.34 2.31
C ARG A 290 -14.33 1.30 2.04
N HIS A 291 -14.73 2.02 3.08
CA HIS A 291 -15.70 3.10 3.02
C HIS A 291 -15.09 4.41 3.52
N ASP A 292 -14.30 5.04 2.66
CA ASP A 292 -13.69 6.34 2.89
C ASP A 292 -14.43 7.48 2.18
N ALA A 293 -13.93 8.71 2.29
CA ALA A 293 -14.55 9.89 1.68
C ALA A 293 -14.69 9.77 0.15
N LEU A 294 -13.77 9.09 -0.54
CA LEU A 294 -13.90 8.85 -1.99
C LEU A 294 -15.00 7.84 -2.30
N SER A 295 -15.13 6.81 -1.46
CA SER A 295 -16.18 5.79 -1.59
C SER A 295 -17.56 6.41 -1.39
N VAL A 296 -17.72 7.25 -0.36
CA VAL A 296 -18.97 8.03 -0.12
C VAL A 296 -19.30 8.94 -1.30
N ALA A 297 -18.29 9.57 -1.90
CA ALA A 297 -18.46 10.45 -3.06
C ALA A 297 -18.68 9.70 -4.38
N GLY A 298 -18.71 8.36 -4.38
CA GLY A 298 -18.85 7.55 -5.60
C GLY A 298 -17.63 7.60 -6.54
N LYS A 299 -16.47 8.05 -6.04
CA LYS A 299 -15.23 8.22 -6.83
C LYS A 299 -14.24 7.07 -6.70
N ALA A 300 -14.48 6.12 -5.78
CA ALA A 300 -13.58 5.00 -5.51
C ALA A 300 -14.06 3.65 -6.08
N GLY A 301 -14.86 3.64 -7.16
CA GLY A 301 -15.38 2.39 -7.74
C GLY A 301 -14.28 1.38 -8.10
N PHE A 302 -13.11 1.88 -8.52
CA PHE A 302 -11.93 1.07 -8.86
C PHE A 302 -11.32 0.32 -7.66
N TYR A 303 -11.63 0.68 -6.40
CA TYR A 303 -11.14 -0.08 -5.24
C TYR A 303 -11.56 -1.55 -5.28
N ARG A 304 -12.75 -1.86 -5.83
CA ARG A 304 -13.24 -3.24 -5.96
C ARG A 304 -12.42 -4.09 -6.95
N ASN A 305 -11.61 -3.45 -7.79
CA ASN A 305 -10.74 -4.13 -8.76
C ASN A 305 -9.35 -4.42 -8.17
N VAL A 306 -9.10 -4.04 -6.90
CA VAL A 306 -7.80 -4.18 -6.26
C VAL A 306 -7.89 -5.26 -5.18
N ALA A 307 -7.08 -6.31 -5.36
CA ALA A 307 -6.77 -7.27 -4.31
C ALA A 307 -5.53 -6.80 -3.52
N PHE A 308 -5.51 -7.05 -2.22
CA PHE A 308 -4.36 -6.76 -1.36
C PHE A 308 -4.06 -7.93 -0.42
N CYS A 309 -2.81 -8.07 -0.02
CA CYS A 309 -2.36 -8.97 1.03
C CYS A 309 -1.22 -8.31 1.81
N TYR A 310 -0.91 -8.83 2.99
CA TYR A 310 0.23 -8.43 3.81
C TYR A 310 1.31 -9.50 3.72
N MET A 311 2.58 -9.10 3.75
CA MET A 311 3.68 -10.04 3.57
C MET A 311 4.85 -9.70 4.48
N ARG A 312 5.37 -10.72 5.18
CA ARG A 312 6.56 -10.59 6.01
C ARG A 312 7.81 -10.57 5.14
N LEU A 313 8.34 -9.38 4.85
CA LEU A 313 9.57 -9.24 4.05
C LEU A 313 10.83 -8.97 4.89
N THR A 314 10.67 -8.63 6.16
CA THR A 314 11.79 -8.38 7.10
C THR A 314 11.43 -8.89 8.49
N GLN A 315 12.43 -9.25 9.31
CA GLN A 315 12.18 -9.73 10.69
C GLN A 315 11.78 -8.60 11.65
N ASP A 316 12.26 -7.38 11.42
CA ASP A 316 12.21 -6.29 12.41
C ASP A 316 11.06 -5.30 12.20
N ARG A 317 10.24 -5.48 11.17
CA ARG A 317 9.10 -4.60 10.86
C ARG A 317 7.84 -5.41 10.63
N PRO A 318 6.66 -4.91 11.06
CA PRO A 318 5.37 -5.50 10.73
C PRO A 318 5.19 -5.75 9.22
N PRO A 319 4.36 -6.73 8.85
CA PRO A 319 4.09 -7.10 7.46
C PRO A 319 3.23 -6.07 6.71
#